data_AF-A0A432VM86-F1
#
_entry.id   AF-A0A432VM86-F1
#
_cell.length_a   1.000
_cell.length_b   1.000
_cell.length_c   1.000
_cell.angle_alpha   90.00
_cell.angle_beta   90.00
_cell.angle_gamma   90.00
#
_symmetry.space_group_name_H-M   'P 1'
#
loop_
_entity.id
_entity.type
_entity.pdbx_description
1 polymer ?
#
loop_
_entity_poly.entity_id
_entity_poly.type
_entity_poly.pdbx_seq_one_letter_code
_entity_poly.pdbx_strand_id
1 'polypeptide(L)'
;MVERSALDAAAARSFAAAARFRASEPYRALEAAFSVPAVEDAVVAVLADTGWVGALIAPLVAALSDDPWFEPPFRVARDGLRIGTVVYENPVVSIAATVLSADALAVLPPPQTVVVPGRLTLMRYVRAGEARLRLWDAEPMGPDFSAATARPCSAAPDLVLRDGAVVRLDGRTRGHLIDGARSDVVTLNATIRTETAPYAREYAIETGALVRVATNDDRAARTQMLLAYLRLAQRPGAQERFAAATRDPAFFLRWGAMREWLAIDTRAALPRLREMAEADPNAEVRAAATATLALVEERIAA
;
A
#
# COMPACT_ATOMS: atom_id res chain seq x y z
N MET A 1 -38.19 5.90 -10.91
CA MET A 1 -38.00 4.48 -10.58
C MET A 1 -37.27 3.88 -11.76
N VAL A 2 -35.94 3.77 -11.70
CA VAL A 2 -35.19 3.11 -12.78
C VAL A 2 -35.61 1.65 -12.77
N GLU A 3 -36.16 1.16 -13.87
CA GLU A 3 -36.56 -0.25 -13.96
C GLU A 3 -35.34 -1.14 -13.73
N ARG A 4 -35.49 -2.15 -12.87
CA ARG A 4 -34.42 -3.09 -12.50
C ARG A 4 -33.73 -3.71 -13.73
N SER A 5 -34.47 -3.90 -14.82
CA SER A 5 -33.98 -4.34 -16.14
C SER A 5 -32.91 -3.41 -16.74
N ALA A 6 -33.03 -2.10 -16.56
CA ALA A 6 -32.06 -1.12 -17.05
C ALA A 6 -30.74 -1.19 -16.27
N LEU A 7 -30.82 -1.40 -14.95
CA LEU A 7 -29.63 -1.60 -14.10
C LEU A 7 -28.93 -2.93 -14.42
N ASP A 8 -29.68 -4.01 -14.59
CA ASP A 8 -29.11 -5.31 -14.96
C ASP A 8 -28.43 -5.25 -16.34
N ALA A 9 -29.03 -4.53 -17.30
CA ALA A 9 -28.42 -4.32 -18.62
C ALA A 9 -27.14 -3.47 -18.54
N ALA A 10 -27.11 -2.43 -17.71
CA ALA A 10 -25.91 -1.62 -17.48
C ALA A 10 -24.78 -2.41 -16.82
N ALA A 11 -25.11 -3.27 -15.86
CA ALA A 11 -24.15 -4.17 -15.23
C ALA A 11 -23.55 -5.17 -16.25
N ALA A 12 -24.38 -5.74 -17.12
CA ALA A 12 -23.91 -6.64 -18.18
C ALA A 12 -22.98 -5.93 -19.17
N ARG A 13 -23.31 -4.69 -19.57
CA ARG A 13 -22.43 -3.86 -20.42
C ARG A 13 -21.09 -3.56 -19.74
N SER A 14 -21.13 -3.19 -18.47
CA SER A 14 -19.94 -2.88 -17.65
C SER A 14 -19.02 -4.10 -17.54
N PHE A 15 -19.57 -5.28 -17.28
CA PHE A 15 -18.81 -6.54 -17.24
C PHE A 15 -18.17 -6.87 -18.61
N ALA A 16 -18.93 -6.72 -19.70
CA ALA A 16 -18.41 -6.96 -21.05
C ALA A 16 -17.27 -5.97 -21.41
N ALA A 17 -17.40 -4.69 -21.02
CA ALA A 17 -16.36 -3.70 -21.21
C ALA A 17 -15.10 -4.01 -20.39
N ALA A 18 -15.25 -4.48 -19.14
CA ALA A 18 -14.13 -4.93 -18.32
C ALA A 18 -13.34 -6.08 -18.97
N ALA A 19 -14.04 -7.03 -19.59
CA ALA A 19 -13.41 -8.12 -20.34
C ALA A 19 -12.68 -7.60 -21.59
N ARG A 20 -13.31 -6.73 -22.38
CA ARG A 20 -12.70 -6.11 -23.57
C ARG A 20 -11.48 -5.26 -23.22
N PHE A 21 -11.54 -4.55 -22.10
CA PHE A 21 -10.43 -3.75 -21.58
C PHE A 21 -9.18 -4.62 -21.37
N ARG A 22 -9.31 -5.76 -20.68
CA ARG A 22 -8.19 -6.68 -20.44
C ARG A 22 -7.73 -7.40 -21.71
N ALA A 23 -8.62 -7.60 -22.67
CA ALA A 23 -8.30 -8.20 -23.96
C ALA A 23 -7.75 -7.20 -24.99
N SER A 24 -7.74 -5.90 -24.67
CA SER A 24 -7.33 -4.84 -25.59
C SER A 24 -5.83 -4.93 -25.92
N GLU A 25 -5.47 -4.42 -27.09
CA GLU A 25 -4.06 -4.37 -27.51
C GLU A 25 -3.19 -3.58 -26.51
N PRO A 26 -3.56 -2.37 -26.03
CA PRO A 26 -2.74 -1.65 -25.07
C PRO A 26 -2.51 -2.44 -23.76
N TYR A 27 -3.54 -3.12 -23.25
CA TYR A 27 -3.40 -3.91 -22.03
C TYR A 27 -2.48 -5.12 -22.22
N ARG A 28 -2.62 -5.84 -23.35
CA ARG A 28 -1.73 -6.97 -23.67
C ARG A 28 -0.29 -6.52 -23.94
N ALA A 29 -0.10 -5.33 -24.50
CA ALA A 29 1.23 -4.75 -24.69
C ALA A 29 1.92 -4.48 -23.34
N LEU A 30 1.19 -4.02 -22.32
CA LEU A 30 1.72 -3.88 -20.96
C LEU A 30 2.09 -5.24 -20.34
N GLU A 31 1.22 -6.26 -20.48
CA GLU A 31 1.54 -7.62 -20.02
C GLU A 31 2.83 -8.15 -20.65
N ALA A 32 2.99 -7.96 -21.97
CA ALA A 32 4.21 -8.35 -22.68
C ALA A 32 5.43 -7.55 -22.19
N ALA A 33 5.30 -6.23 -22.00
CA ALA A 33 6.38 -5.37 -21.53
C ALA A 33 6.89 -5.76 -20.14
N PHE A 34 6.01 -6.21 -19.24
CA PHE A 34 6.36 -6.59 -17.86
C PHE A 34 6.60 -8.09 -17.66
N SER A 35 6.68 -8.87 -18.75
CA SER A 35 7.05 -10.29 -18.70
C SER A 35 8.57 -10.52 -18.69
N VAL A 36 9.38 -9.46 -18.69
CA VAL A 36 10.85 -9.52 -18.73
C VAL A 36 11.50 -9.37 -17.35
N PRO A 37 12.73 -9.86 -17.13
CA PRO A 37 13.44 -9.69 -15.85
C PRO A 37 13.84 -8.25 -15.52
N ALA A 38 14.17 -7.43 -16.54
CA ALA A 38 14.59 -6.04 -16.37
C ALA A 38 13.37 -5.10 -16.22
N VAL A 39 12.65 -5.27 -15.11
CA VAL A 39 11.35 -4.60 -14.88
C VAL A 39 11.49 -3.08 -14.83
N GLU A 40 12.54 -2.55 -14.21
CA GLU A 40 12.73 -1.09 -14.10
C GLU A 40 12.88 -0.43 -15.47
N ASP A 41 13.70 -1.01 -16.36
CA ASP A 41 13.89 -0.51 -17.73
C ASP A 41 12.59 -0.57 -18.54
N ALA A 42 11.82 -1.65 -18.38
CA ALA A 42 10.50 -1.78 -19.00
C ALA A 42 9.53 -0.71 -18.50
N VAL A 43 9.55 -0.39 -17.20
CA VAL A 43 8.75 0.70 -16.63
C VAL A 43 9.17 2.05 -17.21
N VAL A 44 10.47 2.33 -17.34
CA VAL A 44 10.96 3.57 -17.97
C VAL A 44 10.45 3.69 -19.40
N ALA A 45 10.52 2.62 -20.19
CA ALA A 45 10.04 2.62 -21.56
C ALA A 45 8.51 2.87 -21.64
N VAL A 46 7.72 2.19 -20.81
CA VAL A 46 6.26 2.34 -20.75
C VAL A 46 5.84 3.74 -20.28
N LEU A 47 6.60 4.37 -19.39
CA LEU A 47 6.30 5.72 -18.89
C LEU A 47 6.79 6.84 -19.82
N ALA A 48 7.70 6.55 -20.75
CA ALA A 48 8.20 7.52 -21.72
C ALA A 48 7.15 7.88 -22.77
N ASP A 49 6.35 6.90 -23.23
CA ASP A 49 5.22 7.11 -24.13
C ASP A 49 3.89 6.83 -23.41
N THR A 50 3.10 7.87 -23.17
CA THR A 50 1.81 7.76 -22.48
C THR A 50 0.62 7.54 -23.43
N GLY A 51 0.85 7.34 -24.73
CA GLY A 51 -0.21 7.14 -25.72
C GLY A 51 -1.10 5.93 -25.42
N TRP A 52 -0.53 4.88 -24.82
CA TRP A 52 -1.27 3.69 -24.39
C TRP A 52 -2.37 4.00 -23.37
N VAL A 53 -2.18 5.01 -22.51
CA VAL A 53 -3.18 5.41 -21.50
C VAL A 53 -4.42 5.94 -22.20
N GLY A 54 -4.24 6.82 -23.17
CA GLY A 54 -5.33 7.35 -23.98
C GLY A 54 -6.07 6.25 -24.73
N ALA A 55 -5.32 5.34 -25.38
CA ALA A 55 -5.91 4.20 -26.10
C ALA A 55 -6.72 3.27 -25.17
N LEU A 56 -6.30 3.13 -23.92
CA LEU A 56 -6.92 2.26 -22.93
C LEU A 56 -8.15 2.91 -22.26
N ILE A 57 -8.15 4.24 -22.07
CA ILE A 57 -9.23 4.98 -21.40
C ILE A 57 -10.31 5.48 -22.37
N ALA A 58 -9.95 5.86 -23.61
CA ALA A 58 -10.90 6.47 -24.56
C ALA A 58 -12.17 5.63 -24.83
N PRO A 59 -12.10 4.30 -25.01
CA PRO A 59 -13.31 3.48 -25.17
C PRO A 59 -14.24 3.50 -23.94
N LEU A 60 -13.67 3.65 -22.75
CA LEU A 60 -14.43 3.72 -21.50
C LEU A 60 -15.11 5.08 -21.33
N VAL A 61 -14.45 6.16 -21.76
CA VAL A 61 -15.03 7.51 -21.77
C VAL A 61 -16.20 7.59 -22.75
N ALA A 62 -16.06 6.99 -23.94
CA ALA A 62 -17.17 6.88 -24.89
C ALA A 62 -18.36 6.13 -24.28
N ALA A 63 -18.11 4.96 -23.66
CA ALA A 63 -19.16 4.17 -23.01
C ALA A 63 -19.85 4.93 -21.86
N LEU A 64 -19.11 5.70 -21.05
CA LEU A 64 -19.66 6.58 -20.01
C LEU A 64 -20.53 7.70 -20.58
N SER A 65 -20.19 8.21 -21.75
CA SER A 65 -20.92 9.30 -22.40
C SER A 65 -22.26 8.82 -22.96
N ASP A 66 -22.30 7.56 -23.42
CA ASP A 66 -23.49 6.91 -23.97
C ASP A 66 -24.44 6.36 -22.88
N ASP A 67 -23.90 5.93 -21.74
CA ASP A 67 -24.65 5.30 -20.66
C ASP A 67 -24.20 5.82 -19.27
N PRO A 68 -25.02 6.66 -18.61
CA PRO A 68 -24.67 7.19 -17.29
C PRO A 68 -24.65 6.13 -16.18
N TRP A 69 -25.18 4.92 -16.43
CA TRP A 69 -25.12 3.79 -15.49
C TRP A 69 -23.95 2.84 -15.76
N PHE A 70 -23.13 3.14 -16.78
CA PHE A 70 -21.95 2.35 -17.07
C PHE A 70 -20.88 2.53 -15.99
N GLU A 71 -20.35 1.41 -15.49
CA GLU A 71 -19.27 1.38 -14.52
C GLU A 71 -17.97 0.92 -15.20
N PRO A 72 -16.96 1.80 -15.37
CA PRO A 72 -15.68 1.40 -15.92
C PRO A 72 -14.98 0.40 -14.98
N PRO A 73 -14.07 -0.45 -15.48
CA PRO A 73 -13.38 -1.49 -14.71
C PRO A 73 -12.32 -0.96 -13.74
N PHE A 74 -12.48 0.28 -13.28
CA PHE A 74 -11.53 1.02 -12.47
C PHE A 74 -11.95 1.00 -11.01
N ARG A 75 -11.00 0.69 -10.13
CA ARG A 75 -11.14 0.99 -8.71
C ARG A 75 -10.69 2.43 -8.51
N VAL A 76 -11.65 3.32 -8.27
CA VAL A 76 -11.38 4.74 -8.03
C VAL A 76 -11.20 4.96 -6.53
N ALA A 77 -10.08 5.55 -6.16
CA ALA A 77 -9.85 6.09 -4.83
C ALA A 77 -9.93 7.62 -4.90
N ARG A 78 -10.65 8.22 -3.96
CA ARG A 78 -10.72 9.67 -3.83
C ARG A 78 -10.51 10.03 -2.37
N ASP A 79 -9.53 10.89 -2.13
CA ASP A 79 -9.42 11.65 -0.89
C ASP A 79 -9.69 13.13 -1.23
N GLY A 80 -9.89 13.98 -0.23
CA GLY A 80 -10.18 15.41 -0.47
C GLY A 80 -9.10 16.16 -1.26
N LEU A 81 -7.91 15.58 -1.42
CA LEU A 81 -6.76 16.15 -2.14
C LEU A 81 -6.58 15.56 -3.54
N ARG A 82 -6.84 14.27 -3.73
CA ARG A 82 -6.52 13.54 -4.96
C ARG A 82 -7.62 12.56 -5.36
N ILE A 83 -7.73 12.35 -6.67
CA ILE A 83 -8.45 11.23 -7.26
C ILE A 83 -7.44 10.35 -8.00
N GLY A 84 -7.54 9.03 -7.82
CA GLY A 84 -6.65 8.10 -8.49
C GLY A 84 -7.32 6.78 -8.83
N THR A 85 -6.75 6.09 -9.80
CA THR A 85 -7.19 4.74 -10.16
C THR A 85 -6.04 3.89 -10.67
N VAL A 86 -6.12 2.58 -10.43
CA VAL A 86 -5.20 1.59 -10.98
C VAL A 86 -5.62 1.32 -12.43
N VAL A 87 -4.74 1.65 -13.37
CA VAL A 87 -4.95 1.43 -14.81
C VAL A 87 -4.41 0.08 -15.26
N TYR A 88 -3.41 -0.44 -14.56
CA TYR A 88 -2.79 -1.73 -14.84
C TYR A 88 -2.22 -2.33 -13.55
N GLU A 89 -2.37 -3.63 -13.36
CA GLU A 89 -1.79 -4.35 -12.25
C GLU A 89 -1.53 -5.80 -12.63
N ASN A 90 -0.32 -6.27 -12.34
CA ASN A 90 0.03 -7.68 -12.34
C ASN A 90 0.90 -7.99 -11.09
N PRO A 91 1.38 -9.23 -10.89
CA PRO A 91 2.19 -9.57 -9.72
C PRO A 91 3.49 -8.75 -9.57
N VAL A 92 4.01 -8.19 -10.67
CA VAL A 92 5.33 -7.54 -10.75
C VAL A 92 5.23 -6.01 -10.68
N VAL A 93 4.24 -5.41 -11.36
CA VAL A 93 4.07 -3.97 -11.48
C VAL A 93 2.60 -3.58 -11.29
N SER A 94 2.38 -2.46 -10.60
CA SER A 94 1.10 -1.74 -10.59
C SER A 94 1.30 -0.34 -11.14
N ILE A 95 0.47 0.09 -12.08
CA ILE A 95 0.44 1.45 -12.62
C ILE A 95 -0.87 2.11 -12.21
N ALA A 96 -0.77 3.26 -11.53
CA ALA A 96 -1.90 4.08 -11.16
C ALA A 96 -1.82 5.47 -11.81
N ALA A 97 -2.96 5.98 -12.27
CA ALA A 97 -3.11 7.36 -12.68
C ALA A 97 -3.70 8.16 -11.52
N THR A 98 -3.13 9.33 -11.23
CA THR A 98 -3.58 10.20 -10.14
C THR A 98 -3.66 11.64 -10.61
N VAL A 99 -4.72 12.34 -10.19
CA VAL A 99 -4.86 13.79 -10.29
C VAL A 99 -4.88 14.35 -8.87
N LEU A 100 -3.92 15.20 -8.54
CA LEU A 100 -3.84 15.95 -7.30
C LEU A 100 -4.35 17.38 -7.57
N SER A 101 -5.32 17.82 -6.78
CA SER A 101 -5.92 19.15 -6.94
C SER A 101 -5.02 20.23 -6.36
N ALA A 102 -4.68 21.24 -7.17
CA ALA A 102 -3.91 22.38 -6.70
C ALA A 102 -4.70 23.24 -5.69
N ASP A 103 -6.00 23.43 -5.95
CA ASP A 103 -6.88 24.18 -5.05
C ASP A 103 -6.99 23.50 -3.68
N ALA A 104 -7.17 22.17 -3.66
CA ALA A 104 -7.20 21.42 -2.41
C ALA A 104 -5.85 21.48 -1.67
N LEU A 105 -4.74 21.36 -2.40
CA LEU A 105 -3.40 21.45 -1.82
C LEU A 105 -3.15 22.83 -1.17
N ALA A 106 -3.66 23.91 -1.76
CA ALA A 106 -3.47 25.27 -1.26
C ALA A 106 -4.22 25.56 0.05
N VAL A 107 -5.31 24.84 0.33
CA VAL A 107 -6.15 25.08 1.53
C VAL A 107 -5.90 24.08 2.66
N LEU A 108 -5.36 22.90 2.35
CA LEU A 108 -5.09 21.89 3.37
C LEU A 108 -3.92 22.30 4.27
N PRO A 109 -3.98 21.95 5.56
CA PRO A 109 -2.85 22.19 6.45
C PRO A 109 -1.62 21.42 5.95
N PRO A 110 -0.41 21.98 6.09
CA PRO A 110 0.81 21.27 5.74
C PRO A 110 0.90 19.93 6.47
N PRO A 111 1.34 18.86 5.81
CA PRO A 111 1.53 17.58 6.47
C PRO A 111 2.59 17.71 7.58
N GLN A 112 2.37 17.03 8.69
CA GLN A 112 3.31 16.98 9.81
C GLN A 112 4.26 15.78 9.73
N THR A 113 3.94 14.82 8.87
CA THR A 113 4.68 13.58 8.70
C THR A 113 4.96 13.28 7.23
N VAL A 114 6.01 12.51 6.98
CA VAL A 114 6.37 11.98 5.67
C VAL A 114 6.45 10.46 5.75
N VAL A 115 5.92 9.80 4.72
CA VAL A 115 5.98 8.33 4.59
C VAL A 115 7.14 7.93 3.69
N VAL A 116 7.98 7.02 4.20
CA VAL A 116 8.94 6.21 3.44
C VAL A 116 8.24 4.88 3.13
N PRO A 117 7.67 4.71 1.92
CA PRO A 117 6.65 3.70 1.66
C PRO A 117 7.20 2.27 1.54
N GLY A 118 8.52 2.09 1.49
CA GLY A 118 9.17 0.79 1.34
C GLY A 118 9.09 0.22 -0.08
N ARG A 119 8.70 1.00 -1.09
CA ARG A 119 8.47 0.51 -2.46
C ARG A 119 9.21 1.36 -3.49
N LEU A 120 9.80 0.71 -4.49
CA LEU A 120 10.37 1.40 -5.64
C LEU A 120 9.25 1.88 -6.57
N THR A 121 9.24 3.18 -6.87
CA THR A 121 8.23 3.80 -7.74
C THR A 121 8.89 4.69 -8.78
N LEU A 122 8.46 4.56 -10.03
CA LEU A 122 8.77 5.52 -11.09
C LEU A 122 7.52 6.33 -11.39
N MET A 123 7.64 7.66 -11.34
CA MET A 123 6.53 8.58 -11.49
C MET A 123 6.71 9.42 -12.74
N ARG A 124 5.80 9.29 -13.70
CA ARG A 124 5.68 10.21 -14.83
C ARG A 124 4.76 11.36 -14.43
N TYR A 125 5.27 12.58 -14.47
CA TYR A 125 4.46 13.78 -14.32
C TYR A 125 3.91 14.18 -15.69
N VAL A 126 2.71 13.71 -16.02
CA VAL A 126 2.01 14.10 -17.26
C VAL A 126 1.78 15.62 -17.26
N ARG A 127 1.37 16.15 -16.10
CA ARG A 127 1.37 17.57 -15.78
C ARG A 127 1.97 17.73 -14.38
N ALA A 128 3.02 18.51 -14.26
CA ALA A 128 3.72 18.78 -13.01
C ALA A 128 3.11 19.95 -12.23
N GLY A 129 2.33 20.82 -12.88
CA GLY A 129 1.64 21.93 -12.21
C GLY A 129 2.57 22.95 -11.56
N GLU A 130 3.82 23.03 -12.01
CA GLU A 130 4.91 23.81 -11.37
C GLU A 130 5.15 23.45 -9.89
N ALA A 131 4.75 22.24 -9.49
CA ALA A 131 4.90 21.76 -8.13
C ALA A 131 6.36 21.46 -7.76
N ARG A 132 6.64 21.42 -6.47
CA ARG A 132 7.93 20.96 -5.94
C ARG A 132 7.75 19.60 -5.29
N LEU A 133 8.74 18.75 -5.44
CA LEU A 133 8.82 17.48 -4.75
C LEU A 133 9.83 17.62 -3.61
N ARG A 134 9.31 17.62 -2.38
CA ARG A 134 10.14 17.61 -1.18
C ARG A 134 10.53 16.18 -0.84
N LEU A 135 11.78 15.99 -0.44
CA LEU A 135 12.38 14.67 -0.26
C LEU A 135 13.00 14.53 1.14
N TRP A 136 12.93 13.31 1.67
CA TRP A 136 13.56 12.94 2.94
C TRP A 136 14.27 11.61 2.80
N ASP A 137 15.53 11.55 3.21
CA ASP A 137 16.31 10.33 3.26
C ASP A 137 16.17 9.65 4.62
N ALA A 138 16.05 8.33 4.60
CA ALA A 138 16.00 7.45 5.76
C ALA A 138 16.89 6.24 5.51
N GLU A 139 17.43 5.67 6.58
CA GLU A 139 18.29 4.48 6.44
C GLU A 139 17.52 3.30 5.83
N PRO A 140 18.21 2.43 5.06
CA PRO A 140 17.63 1.18 4.61
C PRO A 140 17.14 0.32 5.78
N MET A 141 16.05 -0.42 5.58
CA MET A 141 15.61 -1.40 6.57
C MET A 141 16.39 -2.70 6.38
N GLY A 142 17.22 -3.03 7.36
CA GLY A 142 17.82 -4.36 7.47
C GLY A 142 16.96 -5.34 8.28
N PRO A 143 17.37 -6.62 8.32
CA PRO A 143 16.75 -7.65 9.18
C PRO A 143 16.71 -7.26 10.68
N ASP A 144 17.68 -6.45 11.11
CA ASP A 144 17.86 -6.02 12.50
C ASP A 144 17.15 -4.70 12.85
N PHE A 145 16.22 -4.25 12.00
CA PHE A 145 15.47 -3.02 12.27
C PHE A 145 14.67 -3.13 13.58
N SER A 146 14.83 -2.14 14.46
CA SER A 146 14.00 -1.92 15.65
C SER A 146 13.46 -0.50 15.63
N ALA A 147 12.19 -0.34 16.01
CA ALA A 147 11.58 0.97 16.11
C ALA A 147 12.23 1.82 17.23
N ALA A 148 12.72 1.18 18.29
CA ALA A 148 13.34 1.85 19.43
C ALA A 148 14.70 2.49 19.09
N THR A 149 15.40 1.96 18.11
CA THR A 149 16.74 2.43 17.68
C THR A 149 16.73 3.02 16.28
N ALA A 150 15.56 3.21 15.67
CA ALA A 150 15.43 3.74 14.33
C ALA A 150 16.02 5.16 14.24
N ARG A 151 16.92 5.38 13.28
CA ARG A 151 17.50 6.70 13.07
C ARG A 151 16.48 7.69 12.52
N PRO A 152 16.57 8.98 12.90
CA PRO A 152 15.76 10.02 12.30
C PRO A 152 15.98 10.12 10.78
N CYS A 153 14.94 10.48 10.04
CA CYS A 153 15.08 10.87 8.65
C CYS A 153 15.64 12.30 8.54
N SER A 154 16.26 12.63 7.42
CA SER A 154 16.78 13.97 7.13
C SER A 154 16.21 14.51 5.81
N ALA A 155 15.93 15.81 5.76
CA ALA A 155 15.55 16.46 4.51
C ALA A 155 16.67 16.31 3.45
N ALA A 156 16.26 16.05 2.22
CA ALA A 156 17.11 16.00 1.05
C ALA A 156 16.78 17.19 0.12
N PRO A 157 17.63 17.51 -0.87
CA PRO A 157 17.34 18.59 -1.81
C PRO A 157 16.01 18.39 -2.54
N ASP A 158 15.17 19.42 -2.54
CA ASP A 158 13.90 19.43 -3.27
C ASP A 158 14.14 19.32 -4.78
N LEU A 159 13.18 18.73 -5.49
CA LEU A 159 13.16 18.64 -6.95
C LEU A 159 12.05 19.52 -7.52
N VAL A 160 12.40 20.41 -8.45
CA VAL A 160 11.39 21.14 -9.25
C VAL A 160 10.83 20.22 -10.31
N LEU A 161 9.51 20.01 -10.28
CA LEU A 161 8.86 19.10 -11.21
C LEU A 161 8.61 19.80 -12.55
N ARG A 162 8.73 19.03 -13.63
CA ARG A 162 8.49 19.48 -15.01
C ARG A 162 7.51 18.55 -15.69
N ASP A 163 6.69 19.12 -16.57
CA ASP A 163 5.80 18.34 -17.42
C ASP A 163 6.64 17.36 -18.25
N GLY A 164 6.19 16.12 -18.27
CA GLY A 164 6.89 15.02 -18.90
C GLY A 164 8.12 14.49 -18.13
N ALA A 165 8.41 14.95 -16.91
CA ALA A 165 9.50 14.35 -16.15
C ALA A 165 9.14 12.91 -15.71
N VAL A 166 10.12 12.01 -15.77
CA VAL A 166 10.05 10.69 -15.12
C VAL A 166 11.01 10.73 -13.93
N VAL A 167 10.48 10.56 -12.73
CA VAL A 167 11.25 10.60 -11.49
C VAL A 167 11.26 9.22 -10.85
N ARG A 168 12.46 8.68 -10.61
CA ARG A 168 12.66 7.44 -9.85
C ARG A 168 12.72 7.76 -8.36
N LEU A 169 11.85 7.14 -7.58
CA LEU A 169 11.80 7.25 -6.12
C LEU A 169 12.00 5.89 -5.48
N ASP A 170 13.15 5.71 -4.85
CA ASP A 170 13.42 4.52 -4.05
C ASP A 170 12.77 4.67 -2.68
N GLY A 171 11.49 4.28 -2.58
CA GLY A 171 10.72 4.37 -1.35
C GLY A 171 11.24 3.51 -0.21
N ARG A 172 12.25 2.65 -0.43
CA ARG A 172 12.90 1.87 0.63
C ARG A 172 13.79 2.74 1.51
N THR A 173 14.29 3.84 0.97
CA THR A 173 15.19 4.78 1.67
C THR A 173 14.74 6.23 1.56
N ARG A 174 13.70 6.54 0.80
CA ARG A 174 13.27 7.92 0.56
C ARG A 174 11.77 8.12 0.74
N GLY A 175 11.41 9.13 1.52
CA GLY A 175 10.06 9.68 1.58
C GLY A 175 9.93 10.89 0.69
N HIS A 176 8.70 11.19 0.25
CA HIS A 176 8.44 12.38 -0.58
C HIS A 176 7.07 12.97 -0.34
N LEU A 177 6.93 14.26 -0.63
CA LEU A 177 5.67 15.00 -0.66
C LEU A 177 5.67 15.98 -1.82
N ILE A 178 4.50 16.19 -2.42
CA ILE A 178 4.29 17.29 -3.36
C ILE A 178 3.94 18.54 -2.54
N ASP A 179 4.71 19.61 -2.72
CA ASP A 179 4.57 20.88 -2.03
C ASP A 179 4.27 22.00 -3.02
N GLY A 180 3.12 22.65 -2.80
CA GLY A 180 2.54 23.66 -3.69
C GLY A 180 2.24 23.14 -5.11
N ALA A 181 1.28 23.78 -5.77
CA ALA A 181 1.05 23.60 -7.20
C ALA A 181 0.28 24.82 -7.73
N ARG A 182 0.60 25.26 -8.95
CA ARG A 182 -0.14 26.35 -9.63
C ARG A 182 -1.32 25.84 -10.44
N SER A 183 -1.32 24.55 -10.76
CA SER A 183 -2.43 23.84 -11.40
C SER A 183 -2.35 22.35 -11.04
N ASP A 184 -3.43 21.61 -11.29
CA ASP A 184 -3.50 20.19 -10.91
C ASP A 184 -2.29 19.39 -11.41
N VAL A 185 -1.79 18.51 -10.55
CA VAL A 185 -0.68 17.62 -10.85
C VAL A 185 -1.24 16.29 -11.31
N VAL A 186 -0.89 15.87 -12.52
CA VAL A 186 -1.34 14.61 -13.13
C VAL A 186 -0.15 13.67 -13.24
N THR A 187 -0.23 12.51 -12.58
CA THR A 187 0.85 11.53 -12.54
C THR A 187 0.41 10.15 -13.00
N LEU A 188 1.35 9.41 -13.60
CA LEU A 188 1.31 7.96 -13.72
C LEU A 188 2.40 7.38 -12.81
N ASN A 189 2.00 6.57 -11.85
CA ASN A 189 2.88 6.00 -10.84
C ASN A 189 2.99 4.50 -11.07
N ALA A 190 4.17 4.05 -11.49
CA ALA A 190 4.49 2.64 -11.63
C ALA A 190 5.24 2.16 -10.39
N THR A 191 4.60 1.31 -9.60
CA THR A 191 5.19 0.69 -8.41
C THR A 191 5.66 -0.72 -8.75
N ILE A 192 6.96 -0.98 -8.54
CA ILE A 192 7.56 -2.31 -8.68
C ILE A 192 7.30 -3.09 -7.40
N ARG A 193 6.62 -4.24 -7.51
CA ARG A 193 6.11 -5.02 -6.37
C ARG A 193 7.10 -6.07 -5.87
N THR A 194 8.03 -6.50 -6.73
CA THR A 194 9.03 -7.55 -6.43
C THR A 194 10.14 -7.10 -5.48
N GLU A 195 10.38 -5.80 -5.34
CA GLU A 195 11.46 -5.23 -4.52
C GLU A 195 10.94 -4.43 -3.32
N THR A 196 9.89 -4.92 -2.67
CA THR A 196 9.23 -4.22 -1.57
C THR A 196 9.92 -4.49 -0.23
N ALA A 197 10.33 -3.43 0.48
CA ALA A 197 10.75 -3.52 1.87
C ALA A 197 9.58 -3.96 2.77
N PRO A 198 9.84 -4.74 3.83
CA PRO A 198 8.78 -5.37 4.63
C PRO A 198 7.86 -4.38 5.36
N TYR A 199 8.31 -3.14 5.55
CA TYR A 199 7.55 -2.10 6.23
C TYR A 199 7.62 -0.74 5.52
N ALA A 200 6.54 0.01 5.64
CA ALA A 200 6.51 1.45 5.46
C ALA A 200 6.77 2.12 6.81
N ARG A 201 7.42 3.29 6.77
CA ARG A 201 7.79 4.07 7.95
C ARG A 201 7.27 5.49 7.79
N GLU A 202 6.75 6.04 8.87
CA GLU A 202 6.27 7.42 8.92
C GLU A 202 7.13 8.19 9.90
N TYR A 203 7.64 9.33 9.46
CA TYR A 203 8.54 10.19 10.22
C TYR A 203 7.93 11.57 10.40
N ALA A 204 8.16 12.19 11.56
CA ALA A 204 7.81 13.58 11.80
C ALA A 204 8.71 14.49 10.95
N ILE A 205 8.14 15.43 10.22
CA ILE A 205 8.90 16.32 9.31
C ILE A 205 9.80 17.27 10.10
N GLU A 206 9.33 17.78 11.24
CA GLU A 206 10.06 18.76 12.04
C GLU A 206 11.31 18.18 12.69
N THR A 207 11.19 16.99 13.29
CA THR A 207 12.27 16.38 14.10
C THR A 207 12.99 15.24 13.38
N GLY A 208 12.43 14.75 12.28
CA GLY A 208 12.86 13.52 11.63
C GLY A 208 12.58 12.25 12.42
N ALA A 209 11.94 12.32 13.59
CA ALA A 209 11.74 11.15 14.45
C ALA A 209 10.77 10.14 13.84
N LEU A 210 11.01 8.85 14.06
CA LEU A 210 10.08 7.79 13.66
C LEU A 210 8.79 7.92 14.48
N VAL A 211 7.65 8.04 13.79
CA VAL A 211 6.31 8.15 14.39
C VAL A 211 5.58 6.82 14.34
N ARG A 212 5.64 6.12 13.20
CA ARG A 212 4.88 4.89 12.98
C ARG A 212 5.57 3.94 12.01
N VAL A 213 5.33 2.66 12.21
CA VAL A 213 5.72 1.58 11.28
C VAL A 213 4.45 0.84 10.86
N ALA A 214 4.34 0.51 9.58
CA ALA A 214 3.25 -0.28 9.04
C ALA A 214 3.81 -1.39 8.14
N THR A 215 3.19 -2.56 8.14
CA THR A 215 3.61 -3.64 7.23
C THR A 215 3.24 -3.32 5.78
N ASN A 216 4.12 -3.70 4.86
CA ASN A 216 3.84 -3.72 3.43
C ASN A 216 3.33 -5.09 2.94
N ASP A 217 3.21 -6.07 3.83
CA ASP A 217 2.69 -7.40 3.51
C ASP A 217 1.16 -7.42 3.66
N ASP A 218 0.47 -7.23 2.54
CA ASP A 218 -0.99 -7.26 2.46
C ASP A 218 -1.58 -8.61 2.93
N ARG A 219 -0.85 -9.72 2.76
CA ARG A 219 -1.30 -11.04 3.22
C ARG A 219 -1.23 -11.10 4.75
N ALA A 220 -0.13 -10.66 5.34
CA ALA A 220 0.03 -10.66 6.79
C ALA A 220 -0.95 -9.68 7.46
N ALA A 221 -1.13 -8.49 6.89
CA ALA A 221 -2.14 -7.52 7.35
C ALA A 221 -3.57 -8.08 7.26
N ARG A 222 -3.95 -8.70 6.14
CA ARG A 222 -5.25 -9.36 5.98
C ARG A 222 -5.43 -10.51 6.98
N THR A 223 -4.39 -11.31 7.20
CA THR A 223 -4.41 -12.39 8.18
C THR A 223 -4.67 -11.85 9.58
N GLN A 224 -3.96 -10.79 9.99
CA GLN A 224 -4.19 -10.14 11.28
C GLN A 224 -5.64 -9.65 11.44
N MET A 225 -6.21 -9.01 10.41
CA MET A 225 -7.60 -8.56 10.40
C MET A 225 -8.59 -9.72 10.54
N LEU A 226 -8.37 -10.83 9.82
CA LEU A 226 -9.21 -12.01 9.90
C LEU A 226 -9.13 -12.70 11.27
N LEU A 227 -7.96 -12.74 11.90
CA LEU A 227 -7.80 -13.27 13.26
C LEU A 227 -8.56 -12.42 14.28
N ALA A 228 -8.48 -11.08 14.17
CA ALA A 228 -9.27 -10.18 15.01
C ALA A 228 -10.78 -10.39 14.81
N TYR A 229 -11.23 -10.58 13.56
CA TYR A 229 -12.63 -10.94 13.28
C TYR A 229 -13.03 -12.27 13.92
N LEU A 230 -12.21 -13.32 13.77
CA LEU A 230 -12.49 -14.64 14.36
C LEU A 230 -12.61 -14.57 15.89
N ARG A 231 -11.78 -13.73 16.55
CA ARG A 231 -11.92 -13.44 17.99
C ARG A 231 -13.24 -12.75 18.29
N LEU A 232 -13.56 -11.67 17.60
CA LEU A 232 -14.78 -10.90 17.86
C LEU A 232 -16.05 -11.74 17.62
N ALA A 233 -16.03 -12.59 16.60
CA ALA A 233 -17.11 -13.52 16.29
C ALA A 233 -17.15 -14.76 17.19
N GLN A 234 -16.17 -14.93 18.08
CA GLN A 234 -16.01 -16.11 18.97
C GLN A 234 -16.13 -17.42 18.20
N ARG A 235 -15.53 -17.50 17.01
CA ARG A 235 -15.74 -18.62 16.09
C ARG A 235 -15.18 -19.92 16.68
N PRO A 236 -16.03 -20.95 16.92
CA PRO A 236 -15.54 -22.23 17.43
C PRO A 236 -14.57 -22.90 16.45
N GLY A 237 -13.51 -23.53 16.96
CA GLY A 237 -12.50 -24.24 16.16
C GLY A 237 -11.45 -23.34 15.50
N ALA A 238 -11.46 -22.03 15.77
CA ALA A 238 -10.47 -21.11 15.21
C ALA A 238 -9.07 -21.23 15.87
N GLN A 239 -8.92 -21.97 16.97
CA GLN A 239 -7.68 -22.10 17.75
C GLN A 239 -6.47 -22.49 16.89
N GLU A 240 -6.65 -23.45 15.97
CA GLU A 240 -5.58 -23.89 15.06
C GLU A 240 -5.08 -22.76 14.14
N ARG A 241 -5.98 -21.85 13.74
CA ARG A 241 -5.63 -20.70 12.89
C ARG A 241 -4.79 -19.68 13.64
N PHE A 242 -5.12 -19.42 14.91
CA PHE A 242 -4.28 -18.59 15.77
C PHE A 242 -2.92 -19.25 15.99
N ALA A 243 -2.89 -20.53 16.37
CA ALA A 243 -1.65 -21.27 16.61
C ALA A 243 -0.72 -21.26 15.38
N ALA A 244 -1.27 -21.48 14.17
CA ALA A 244 -0.49 -21.40 12.93
C ALA A 244 0.08 -20.00 12.71
N ALA A 245 -0.71 -18.94 12.92
CA ALA A 245 -0.28 -17.57 12.71
C ALA A 245 0.79 -17.09 13.72
N THR A 246 0.87 -17.67 14.92
CA THR A 246 1.98 -17.41 15.86
C THR A 246 3.36 -17.87 15.36
N ARG A 247 3.43 -18.54 14.20
CA ARG A 247 4.67 -19.04 13.57
C ARG A 247 4.96 -18.35 12.23
N ASP A 248 4.21 -17.31 11.88
CA ASP A 248 4.40 -16.59 10.63
C ASP A 248 5.79 -15.90 10.57
N PRO A 249 6.44 -15.80 9.40
CA PRO A 249 7.67 -15.04 9.24
C PRO A 249 7.55 -13.58 9.72
N ALA A 250 6.39 -12.96 9.56
CA ALA A 250 6.11 -11.60 10.00
C ALA A 250 5.98 -11.53 11.54
N PHE A 251 6.95 -10.89 12.20
CA PHE A 251 6.99 -10.83 13.67
C PHE A 251 5.76 -10.15 14.29
N PHE A 252 5.24 -9.10 13.66
CA PHE A 252 4.06 -8.39 14.15
C PHE A 252 2.81 -9.27 14.09
N LEU A 253 2.71 -10.15 13.08
CA LEU A 253 1.62 -11.10 12.96
C LEU A 253 1.74 -12.20 14.01
N ARG A 254 2.95 -12.68 14.31
CA ARG A 254 3.16 -13.65 15.40
C ARG A 254 2.63 -13.11 16.73
N TRP A 255 3.03 -11.88 17.06
CA TRP A 255 2.59 -11.24 18.31
C TRP A 255 1.10 -10.90 18.29
N GLY A 256 0.59 -10.35 17.20
CA GLY A 256 -0.84 -10.07 17.02
C GLY A 256 -1.69 -11.33 17.23
N ALA A 257 -1.34 -12.41 16.53
CA ALA A 257 -2.02 -13.71 16.65
C ALA A 257 -2.00 -14.25 18.09
N MET A 258 -0.87 -14.13 18.80
CA MET A 258 -0.77 -14.55 20.20
C MET A 258 -1.73 -13.77 21.10
N ARG A 259 -1.80 -12.44 20.96
CA ARG A 259 -2.75 -11.63 21.75
C ARG A 259 -4.20 -11.98 21.46
N GLU A 260 -4.55 -12.17 20.19
CA GLU A 260 -5.91 -12.60 19.83
C GLU A 260 -6.23 -13.99 20.39
N TRP A 261 -5.26 -14.92 20.38
CA TRP A 261 -5.44 -16.27 20.94
C TRP A 261 -5.62 -16.25 22.45
N LEU A 262 -4.76 -15.53 23.17
CA LEU A 262 -4.83 -15.38 24.63
C LEU A 262 -6.18 -14.84 25.10
N ALA A 263 -6.79 -13.96 24.31
CA ALA A 263 -8.10 -13.37 24.58
C ALA A 263 -9.28 -14.34 24.36
N ILE A 264 -9.08 -15.45 23.67
CA ILE A 264 -10.10 -16.49 23.45
C ILE A 264 -9.90 -17.65 24.42
N ASP A 265 -8.68 -18.19 24.46
CA ASP A 265 -8.33 -19.36 25.24
C ASP A 265 -6.91 -19.23 25.78
N THR A 266 -6.81 -18.58 26.93
CA THR A 266 -5.53 -18.32 27.60
C THR A 266 -4.79 -19.61 27.94
N ARG A 267 -5.51 -20.67 28.36
CA ARG A 267 -4.89 -21.94 28.76
C ARG A 267 -4.29 -22.67 27.56
N ALA A 268 -4.99 -22.71 26.43
CA ALA A 268 -4.48 -23.34 25.21
C ALA A 268 -3.30 -22.56 24.59
N ALA A 269 -3.28 -21.23 24.72
CA ALA A 269 -2.21 -20.38 24.18
C ALA A 269 -0.92 -20.38 25.02
N LEU A 270 -1.01 -20.69 26.32
CA LEU A 270 0.10 -20.56 27.27
C LEU A 270 1.40 -21.30 26.88
N PRO A 271 1.38 -22.56 26.40
CA PRO A 271 2.61 -23.24 25.98
C PRO A 271 3.33 -22.47 24.87
N ARG A 272 2.58 -21.96 23.89
CA ARG A 272 3.16 -21.18 22.79
C ARG A 272 3.68 -19.82 23.27
N LEU A 273 3.04 -19.19 24.26
CA LEU A 273 3.53 -17.94 24.85
C LEU A 273 4.90 -18.14 25.52
N ARG A 274 5.10 -19.25 26.22
CA ARG A 274 6.40 -19.61 26.81
C ARG A 274 7.48 -19.81 25.75
N GLU A 275 7.17 -20.56 24.69
CA GLU A 275 8.10 -20.72 23.55
C GLU A 275 8.49 -19.38 22.92
N MET A 276 7.54 -18.45 22.79
CA MET A 276 7.82 -17.11 22.24
C MET A 276 8.69 -16.27 23.18
N ALA A 277 8.46 -16.33 24.49
CA ALA A 277 9.27 -15.62 25.48
C ALA A 277 10.74 -16.10 25.47
N GLU A 278 10.94 -17.41 25.33
CA GLU A 278 12.27 -18.02 25.34
C GLU A 278 13.03 -17.81 24.03
N ALA A 279 12.38 -18.05 22.89
CA ALA A 279 13.08 -18.32 21.63
C ALA A 279 12.52 -17.62 20.38
N ASP A 280 11.57 -16.66 20.49
CA ASP A 280 11.15 -15.93 19.30
C ASP A 280 12.35 -15.23 18.65
N PRO A 281 12.56 -15.27 17.32
CA PRO A 281 13.72 -14.63 16.69
C PRO A 281 13.78 -13.11 16.92
N ASN A 282 12.63 -12.44 17.07
CA ASN A 282 12.57 -10.99 17.24
C ASN A 282 12.64 -10.60 18.72
N ALA A 283 13.57 -9.72 19.07
CA ALA A 283 13.81 -9.31 20.46
C ALA A 283 12.63 -8.56 21.09
N GLU A 284 11.91 -7.74 20.32
CA GLU A 284 10.72 -7.01 20.82
C GLU A 284 9.57 -7.99 21.11
N VAL A 285 9.38 -9.00 20.25
CA VAL A 285 8.38 -10.06 20.48
C VAL A 285 8.74 -10.90 21.70
N ARG A 286 10.01 -11.30 21.88
CA ARG A 286 10.45 -12.00 23.10
C ARG A 286 10.15 -11.18 24.35
N ALA A 287 10.54 -9.90 24.35
CA ALA A 287 10.31 -9.02 25.49
C ALA A 287 8.81 -8.87 25.82
N ALA A 288 7.96 -8.68 24.80
CA ALA A 288 6.52 -8.59 24.97
C ALA A 288 5.90 -9.91 25.48
N ALA A 289 6.37 -11.04 24.97
CA ALA A 289 5.93 -12.37 25.41
C ALA A 289 6.33 -12.64 26.86
N THR A 290 7.57 -12.33 27.27
CA THR A 290 8.03 -12.47 28.66
C THR A 290 7.20 -11.62 29.62
N ALA A 291 6.98 -10.34 29.29
CA ALA A 291 6.17 -9.46 30.13
C ALA A 291 4.72 -9.96 30.26
N THR A 292 4.14 -10.45 29.15
CA THR A 292 2.77 -10.97 29.16
C THR A 292 2.65 -12.31 29.86
N LEU A 293 3.67 -13.16 29.77
CA LEU A 293 3.71 -14.46 30.43
C LEU A 293 3.60 -14.30 31.95
N ALA A 294 4.35 -13.37 32.54
CA ALA A 294 4.27 -13.07 33.97
C ALA A 294 2.83 -12.71 34.39
N LEU A 295 2.17 -11.82 33.65
CA LEU A 295 0.79 -11.40 33.93
C LEU A 295 -0.22 -12.55 33.80
N VAL A 296 -0.04 -13.43 32.80
CA VAL A 296 -0.93 -14.57 32.56
C VAL A 296 -0.77 -15.63 33.63
N GLU A 297 0.46 -15.94 34.05
CA GLU A 297 0.74 -16.94 35.08
C GLU A 297 0.21 -16.50 36.45
N GLU A 298 0.37 -15.23 36.82
CA GLU A 298 -0.25 -14.66 38.02
C GLU A 298 -1.79 -14.82 38.00
N ARG A 299 -2.42 -14.52 36.86
CA ARG A 299 -3.88 -14.57 36.72
C ARG A 299 -4.44 -16.00 36.71
N ILE A 300 -3.67 -16.99 36.27
CA ILE A 300 -4.08 -18.40 36.29
C ILE A 300 -3.89 -19.01 37.69
N ALA A 301 -2.93 -18.51 38.47
CA ALA A 301 -2.66 -18.97 39.82
C ALA A 301 -3.64 -18.41 40.87
N ALA A 302 -4.30 -17.28 40.58
CA ALA A 302 -5.36 -16.66 41.38
C ALA A 302 -6.75 -17.29 41.12
#